data_AF-A0A951I2M9-F1
#
_entry.id   AF-A0A951I2M9-F1
#
_cell.length_a   1.000
_cell.length_b   1.000
_cell.length_c   1.000
_cell.angle_alpha   90.00
_cell.angle_beta   90.00
_cell.angle_gamma   90.00
#
_symmetry.space_group_name_H-M   'P 1'
#
loop_
_entity.id
_entity.type
_entity.pdbx_description
1 polymer ?
#
loop_
_entity_poly.entity_id
_entity_poly.type
_entity_poly.pdbx_seq_one_letter_code
_entity_poly.pdbx_strand_id
1 'polypeptide(L)'
;MKLYRLQRILSNLRRNSRSKSLKLLQQRGGSVNDFSIRRAVETDIPQLAAVHVKAWADTYFTYRNPPTYEIRLSQWKESFRNNDGSWFAYVVVDKNNNVIGFAKGKTYSTADLPDYQGELNKIFLLFDYHRLGLGTRLLVKVAEYFITMGINNMVLFSEPSNPTGWFYEARGAKKLYGKNGGFHGGYAWDNLRDLVKMVKVV
;
A
#
# COMPACT_ATOMS: atom_id res chain seq x y z
N MET A 1 -0.79 -12.52 22.53
CA MET A 1 0.29 -11.54 22.25
C MET A 1 1.59 -12.13 21.68
N LYS A 2 2.04 -13.33 22.08
CA LYS A 2 3.31 -13.95 21.59
C LYS A 2 3.30 -14.44 20.13
N LEU A 3 2.16 -14.94 19.63
CA LEU A 3 2.06 -15.55 18.29
C LEU A 3 2.24 -14.54 17.13
N TYR A 4 1.63 -13.35 17.23
CA TYR A 4 1.76 -12.28 16.23
C TYR A 4 3.19 -11.75 16.11
N ARG A 5 3.92 -11.66 17.24
CA ARG A 5 5.33 -11.24 17.24
C ARG A 5 6.21 -12.22 16.45
N LEU A 6 6.00 -13.53 16.59
CA LEU A 6 6.78 -14.55 15.87
C LEU A 6 6.52 -14.53 14.36
N GLN A 7 5.25 -14.51 13.93
CA GLN A 7 4.92 -14.42 12.50
C GLN A 7 5.49 -13.15 11.86
N ARG A 8 5.44 -12.04 12.59
CA ARG A 8 6.04 -10.77 12.17
C ARG A 8 7.56 -10.84 12.00
N ILE A 9 8.26 -11.51 12.92
CA ILE A 9 9.72 -11.71 12.82
C ILE A 9 10.05 -12.58 11.60
N LEU A 10 9.36 -13.71 11.43
CA LEU A 10 9.57 -14.63 10.29
C LEU A 10 9.33 -13.95 8.94
N SER A 11 8.27 -13.16 8.82
CA SER A 11 8.00 -12.43 7.57
C SER A 11 9.00 -11.29 7.33
N ASN A 12 9.52 -10.64 8.38
CA ASN A 12 10.60 -9.66 8.23
C ASN A 12 11.94 -10.28 7.79
N LEU A 13 12.24 -11.52 8.19
CA LEU A 13 13.44 -12.24 7.74
C LEU A 13 13.44 -12.52 6.23
N ARG A 14 12.26 -12.60 5.60
CA ARG A 14 12.12 -12.78 4.14
C ARG A 14 12.32 -11.49 3.35
N ARG A 15 12.37 -10.33 4.01
CA ARG A 15 12.51 -9.04 3.34
C ARG A 15 13.96 -8.71 3.07
N ASN A 16 14.21 -8.16 1.89
CA ASN A 16 15.53 -7.62 1.56
C ASN A 16 15.86 -6.43 2.48
N SER A 17 17.10 -6.38 2.95
CA SER A 17 17.66 -5.16 3.54
C SER A 17 17.78 -4.07 2.49
N ARG A 18 17.89 -2.81 2.90
CA ARG A 18 18.09 -1.68 1.97
C ARG A 18 19.31 -1.92 1.06
N SER A 19 20.45 -2.34 1.63
CA SER A 19 21.68 -2.61 0.89
C SER A 19 21.49 -3.73 -0.14
N LYS A 20 20.74 -4.79 0.22
CA LYS A 20 20.44 -5.88 -0.71
C LYS A 20 19.52 -5.41 -1.85
N SER A 21 18.46 -4.66 -1.56
CA SER A 21 17.57 -4.11 -2.60
C SER A 21 18.31 -3.16 -3.55
N LEU A 22 19.20 -2.30 -3.04
CA LEU A 22 20.02 -1.41 -3.87
C LEU A 22 21.00 -2.19 -4.75
N LYS A 23 21.64 -3.23 -4.22
CA LYS A 23 22.53 -4.10 -5.01
C LYS A 23 21.78 -4.81 -6.14
N LEU A 24 20.59 -5.36 -5.85
CA LEU A 24 19.75 -6.01 -6.87
C LEU A 24 19.29 -5.01 -7.94
N LEU A 25 18.95 -3.78 -7.55
CA LEU A 25 18.57 -2.72 -8.48
C LEU A 25 19.75 -2.35 -9.41
N GLN A 26 20.94 -2.18 -8.85
CA GLN A 26 22.15 -1.88 -9.61
C GLN A 26 22.53 -3.02 -10.57
N GLN A 27 22.42 -4.27 -10.14
CA GLN A 27 22.65 -5.45 -10.98
C GLN A 27 21.69 -5.55 -12.17
N ARG A 28 20.50 -4.95 -12.06
CA ARG A 28 19.53 -4.83 -13.16
C ARG A 28 19.78 -3.61 -14.05
N GLY A 29 20.86 -2.87 -13.82
CA GLY A 29 21.17 -1.63 -14.54
C GLY A 29 20.16 -0.52 -14.25
N GLY A 30 19.63 -0.48 -13.03
CA GLY A 30 18.65 0.52 -12.59
C GLY A 30 19.16 1.40 -11.45
N SER A 31 18.48 2.53 -11.25
CA SER A 31 18.64 3.48 -10.15
C SER A 31 17.29 3.74 -9.47
N VAL A 32 17.31 4.23 -8.22
CA VAL A 32 16.08 4.62 -7.51
C VAL A 32 15.32 5.77 -8.19
N ASN A 33 16.00 6.51 -9.06
CA ASN A 33 15.41 7.60 -9.85
C ASN A 33 14.69 7.10 -11.11
N ASP A 34 14.86 5.82 -11.48
CA ASP A 34 14.24 5.24 -12.69
C ASP A 34 12.76 4.90 -12.50
N PHE A 35 12.21 5.18 -11.31
CA PHE A 35 10.82 4.90 -10.98
C PHE A 35 9.99 6.17 -11.01
N SER A 36 8.93 6.15 -11.81
CA SER A 36 7.91 7.19 -11.82
C SER A 36 6.64 6.71 -11.11
N ILE A 37 5.89 7.67 -10.55
CA ILE A 37 4.58 7.41 -9.95
C ILE A 37 3.55 8.24 -10.69
N ARG A 38 2.53 7.58 -11.21
CA ARG A 38 1.46 8.21 -11.99
C ARG A 38 0.12 7.59 -11.66
N ARG A 39 -0.95 8.26 -12.11
CA ARG A 39 -2.31 7.72 -12.08
C ARG A 39 -2.35 6.38 -12.83
N ALA A 40 -3.08 5.43 -12.25
CA ALA A 40 -3.39 4.18 -12.93
C ALA A 40 -4.40 4.46 -14.06
N VAL A 41 -4.19 3.82 -15.21
CA VAL A 41 -5.10 3.87 -16.36
C VAL A 41 -5.56 2.45 -16.71
N GLU A 42 -6.59 2.33 -17.55
CA GLU A 42 -7.16 1.01 -17.90
C GLU A 42 -6.15 0.05 -18.52
N THR A 43 -5.19 0.57 -19.30
CA THR A 43 -4.13 -0.25 -19.90
C THR A 43 -3.19 -0.86 -18.86
N ASP A 44 -3.20 -0.37 -17.61
CA ASP A 44 -2.42 -0.95 -16.50
C ASP A 44 -3.11 -2.17 -15.87
N ILE A 45 -4.40 -2.43 -16.15
CA ILE A 45 -5.22 -3.46 -15.48
C ILE A 45 -4.55 -4.85 -15.46
N PRO A 46 -3.97 -5.36 -16.57
CA PRO A 46 -3.26 -6.65 -16.55
C PRO A 46 -2.09 -6.64 -15.56
N GLN A 47 -1.26 -5.60 -15.56
CA GLN A 47 -0.10 -5.52 -14.69
C GLN A 47 -0.49 -5.28 -13.23
N LEU A 48 -1.55 -4.49 -12.97
CA LEU A 48 -2.15 -4.31 -11.64
C LEU A 48 -2.61 -5.64 -11.05
N ALA A 49 -3.27 -6.49 -11.85
CA ALA A 49 -3.69 -7.82 -11.42
C ALA A 49 -2.48 -8.70 -11.07
N ALA A 50 -1.47 -8.73 -11.95
CA ALA A 50 -0.24 -9.51 -11.73
C ALA A 50 0.52 -9.08 -10.46
N VAL A 51 0.74 -7.77 -10.28
CA VAL A 51 1.38 -7.22 -9.08
C VAL A 51 0.57 -7.50 -7.82
N HIS A 52 -0.75 -7.38 -7.89
CA HIS A 52 -1.62 -7.66 -6.75
C HIS A 52 -1.50 -9.12 -6.30
N VAL A 53 -1.59 -10.08 -7.22
CA VAL A 53 -1.43 -11.50 -6.90
C VAL A 53 -0.05 -11.78 -6.31
N LYS A 54 1.00 -11.31 -6.99
CA LYS A 54 2.38 -11.57 -6.57
C LYS A 54 2.69 -10.98 -5.19
N ALA A 55 2.42 -9.68 -5.00
CA ALA A 55 2.71 -9.01 -3.74
C ALA A 55 1.85 -9.55 -2.58
N TRP A 56 0.62 -9.98 -2.86
CA TRP A 56 -0.25 -10.61 -1.88
C TRP A 56 0.29 -11.99 -1.47
N ALA A 57 0.65 -12.85 -2.43
CA ALA A 57 1.20 -14.18 -2.15
C ALA A 57 2.52 -14.09 -1.37
N ASP A 58 3.36 -13.12 -1.72
CA ASP A 58 4.62 -12.83 -1.02
C ASP A 58 4.35 -12.40 0.45
N THR A 59 3.27 -11.63 0.70
CA THR A 59 2.89 -11.14 2.04
C THR A 59 2.18 -12.19 2.89
N TYR A 60 1.26 -12.96 2.30
CA TYR A 60 0.36 -13.89 2.97
C TYR A 60 0.65 -15.36 2.58
N PHE A 61 1.93 -15.70 2.52
CA PHE A 61 2.43 -16.99 2.00
C PHE A 61 1.92 -18.24 2.72
N THR A 62 1.36 -18.11 3.93
CA THR A 62 0.78 -19.21 4.69
C THR A 62 -0.70 -19.45 4.37
N TYR A 63 -1.31 -18.61 3.53
CA TYR A 63 -2.73 -18.71 3.18
C TYR A 63 -2.95 -19.74 2.08
N ARG A 64 -3.89 -20.67 2.31
CA ARG A 64 -4.08 -21.85 1.44
C ARG A 64 -4.70 -21.53 0.08
N ASN A 65 -5.52 -20.49 -0.02
CA ASN A 65 -6.26 -20.14 -1.23
C ASN A 65 -5.97 -18.68 -1.66
N PRO A 66 -4.77 -18.38 -2.19
CA PRO A 66 -4.45 -17.04 -2.66
C PRO A 66 -5.38 -16.62 -3.82
N PRO A 67 -5.64 -15.32 -4.00
CA PRO A 67 -6.41 -14.83 -5.13
C PRO A 67 -5.67 -15.13 -6.45
N THR A 68 -6.39 -15.57 -7.47
CA THR A 68 -5.82 -15.82 -8.80
C THR A 68 -5.72 -14.55 -9.63
N TYR A 69 -4.94 -14.62 -10.71
CA TYR A 69 -4.80 -13.53 -11.67
C TYR A 69 -6.14 -13.15 -12.29
N GLU A 70 -6.94 -14.14 -12.70
CA GLU A 70 -8.23 -13.98 -13.37
C GLU A 70 -9.23 -13.26 -12.47
N ILE A 71 -9.27 -13.64 -11.19
CA ILE A 71 -10.10 -12.99 -10.17
C ILE A 71 -9.69 -11.52 -10.02
N ARG A 72 -8.40 -11.23 -9.88
CA ARG A 72 -7.91 -9.85 -9.72
C ARG A 72 -8.08 -9.02 -10.99
N LEU A 73 -7.92 -9.64 -12.16
CA LEU A 73 -8.15 -9.01 -13.45
C LEU A 73 -9.61 -8.58 -13.58
N SER A 74 -10.55 -9.48 -13.28
CA SER A 74 -11.99 -9.20 -13.29
C SER A 74 -12.36 -8.07 -12.33
N GLN A 75 -11.86 -8.12 -11.08
CA GLN A 75 -12.13 -7.09 -10.08
C GLN A 75 -11.58 -5.70 -10.46
N TRP A 76 -10.40 -5.64 -11.08
CA TRP A 76 -9.86 -4.39 -11.59
C TRP A 76 -10.65 -3.88 -12.79
N LYS A 77 -10.99 -4.73 -13.77
CA LYS A 77 -11.87 -4.36 -14.90
C LYS A 77 -13.19 -3.77 -14.39
N GLU A 78 -13.82 -4.41 -13.43
CA GLU A 78 -15.07 -3.93 -12.85
C GLU A 78 -14.90 -2.60 -12.11
N SER A 79 -13.82 -2.45 -11.34
CA SER A 79 -13.53 -1.18 -10.65
C SER A 79 -13.35 -0.02 -11.63
N PHE A 80 -12.63 -0.24 -12.73
CA PHE A 80 -12.41 0.78 -13.77
C PHE A 80 -13.69 1.09 -14.54
N ARG A 81 -14.48 0.07 -14.91
CA ARG A 81 -15.76 0.22 -15.59
C ARG A 81 -16.77 1.06 -14.79
N ASN A 82 -16.86 0.83 -13.48
CA ASN A 82 -17.84 1.47 -12.60
C ASN A 82 -17.21 2.56 -11.72
N ASN A 83 -16.26 3.33 -12.25
CA ASN A 83 -15.62 4.39 -11.47
C ASN A 83 -16.50 5.65 -11.42
N ASP A 84 -17.22 5.82 -10.32
CA ASP A 84 -18.05 6.98 -9.99
C ASP A 84 -17.26 8.15 -9.35
N GLY A 85 -15.92 8.04 -9.30
CA GLY A 85 -15.05 9.01 -8.63
C GLY A 85 -14.85 8.76 -7.14
N SER A 86 -15.51 7.75 -6.56
CA SER A 86 -15.32 7.36 -5.15
C SER A 86 -13.97 6.66 -4.90
N TRP A 87 -13.25 6.26 -5.95
CA TRP A 87 -11.96 5.61 -5.79
C TRP A 87 -10.94 6.07 -6.84
N PHE A 88 -9.68 5.82 -6.51
CA PHE A 88 -8.57 6.29 -7.32
C PHE A 88 -7.34 5.39 -7.09
N ALA A 89 -6.43 5.29 -8.06
CA ALA A 89 -5.20 4.53 -7.88
C ALA A 89 -3.97 5.20 -8.52
N TYR A 90 -2.82 4.93 -7.91
CA TYR A 90 -1.50 5.27 -8.43
C TYR A 90 -0.69 4.00 -8.65
N VAL A 91 0.11 3.99 -9.70
CA VAL A 91 1.09 2.93 -10.01
C VAL A 91 2.50 3.47 -9.87
N VAL A 92 3.43 2.62 -9.46
CA VAL A 92 4.87 2.82 -9.63
C VAL A 92 5.29 2.05 -10.86
N VAL A 93 5.90 2.72 -11.82
CA VAL A 93 6.44 2.09 -13.03
C VAL A 93 7.94 2.27 -13.13
N ASP A 94 8.61 1.28 -13.72
CA ASP A 94 10.04 1.36 -14.08
C ASP A 94 10.24 2.10 -15.42
N LYS A 95 11.50 2.24 -15.86
CA LYS A 95 11.90 2.87 -17.13
C LYS A 95 11.29 2.22 -18.38
N ASN A 96 10.83 0.98 -18.27
CA ASN A 96 10.21 0.22 -19.36
C ASN A 96 8.67 0.24 -19.26
N ASN A 97 8.10 1.10 -18.41
CA ASN A 97 6.67 1.16 -18.10
C ASN A 97 6.07 -0.11 -17.48
N ASN A 98 6.89 -0.97 -16.86
CA ASN A 98 6.37 -2.10 -16.09
C ASN A 98 5.87 -1.60 -14.72
N VAL A 99 4.64 -1.98 -14.35
CA VAL A 99 4.08 -1.72 -13.03
C VAL A 99 4.76 -2.64 -12.02
N ILE A 100 5.40 -2.04 -11.01
CA ILE A 100 6.09 -2.76 -9.92
C ILE A 100 5.42 -2.58 -8.55
N GLY A 101 4.39 -1.74 -8.49
CA GLY A 101 3.59 -1.48 -7.29
C GLY A 101 2.43 -0.55 -7.58
N PHE A 102 1.49 -0.49 -6.65
CA PHE A 102 0.35 0.41 -6.72
C PHE A 102 -0.17 0.77 -5.32
N ALA A 103 -0.95 1.84 -5.27
CA ALA A 103 -1.81 2.15 -4.14
C ALA A 103 -3.20 2.52 -4.64
N LYS A 104 -4.25 2.06 -3.94
CA LYS A 104 -5.66 2.38 -4.19
C LYS A 104 -6.21 3.14 -3.00
N GLY A 105 -6.71 4.35 -3.24
CA GLY A 105 -7.51 5.13 -2.31
C GLY A 105 -9.00 5.04 -2.67
N LYS A 106 -9.87 5.15 -1.68
CA LYS A 106 -11.32 5.35 -1.88
C LYS A 106 -11.89 6.27 -0.80
N THR A 107 -13.03 6.88 -1.07
CA THR A 107 -13.82 7.53 -0.04
C THR A 107 -14.23 6.51 1.01
N TYR A 108 -14.41 6.98 2.23
CA TYR A 108 -14.77 6.19 3.39
C TYR A 108 -15.91 6.89 4.12
N SER A 109 -16.94 6.14 4.46
CA SER A 109 -18.19 6.69 5.01
C SER A 109 -18.93 5.62 5.80
N THR A 110 -18.22 4.90 6.67
CA THR A 110 -18.79 3.82 7.48
C THR A 110 -19.04 4.30 8.91
N ALA A 111 -20.07 3.74 9.54
CA ALA A 111 -20.56 4.20 10.85
C ALA A 111 -19.61 3.88 12.02
N ASP A 112 -18.66 2.97 11.85
CA ASP A 112 -17.68 2.60 12.88
C ASP A 112 -16.63 3.68 13.12
N LEU A 113 -16.34 4.49 12.11
CA LEU A 113 -15.31 5.53 12.13
C LEU A 113 -15.79 6.77 11.35
N PRO A 114 -16.85 7.44 11.84
CA PRO A 114 -17.53 8.52 11.10
C PRO A 114 -16.66 9.76 10.85
N ASP A 115 -15.59 9.94 11.64
CA ASP A 115 -14.67 11.07 11.50
C ASP A 115 -13.76 10.95 10.28
N TYR A 116 -13.66 9.77 9.66
CA TYR A 116 -12.76 9.53 8.54
C TYR A 116 -13.49 9.52 7.20
N GLN A 117 -12.87 10.14 6.20
CA GLN A 117 -13.47 10.35 4.88
C GLN A 117 -12.69 9.66 3.75
N GLY A 118 -11.45 9.23 4.01
CA GLY A 118 -10.61 8.49 3.07
C GLY A 118 -10.18 7.12 3.61
N GLU A 119 -9.94 6.18 2.71
CA GLU A 119 -9.35 4.89 3.01
C GLU A 119 -8.19 4.62 2.05
N LEU A 120 -6.99 4.39 2.58
CA LEU A 120 -5.91 3.72 1.84
C LEU A 120 -6.25 2.23 1.76
N ASN A 121 -7.09 1.88 0.78
CA ASN A 121 -7.67 0.56 0.63
C ASN A 121 -6.66 -0.53 0.29
N LYS A 122 -5.64 -0.20 -0.54
CA LYS A 122 -4.57 -1.13 -0.90
C LYS A 122 -3.26 -0.37 -1.08
N ILE A 123 -2.16 -0.98 -0.66
CA ILE A 123 -0.81 -0.55 -1.02
C ILE A 123 0.06 -1.80 -1.18
N PHE A 124 0.55 -2.02 -2.40
CA PHE A 124 1.36 -3.19 -2.73
C PHE A 124 2.58 -2.77 -3.55
N LEU A 125 3.71 -3.38 -3.25
CA LEU A 125 4.94 -3.30 -4.01
C LEU A 125 5.52 -4.71 -4.11
N LEU A 126 6.07 -5.05 -5.27
CA LEU A 126 6.85 -6.28 -5.44
C LEU A 126 8.03 -6.27 -4.46
N PHE A 127 8.32 -7.41 -3.82
CA PHE A 127 9.30 -7.52 -2.74
C PHE A 127 10.70 -7.00 -3.08
N ASP A 128 11.15 -7.16 -4.32
CA ASP A 128 12.46 -6.67 -4.78
C ASP A 128 12.60 -5.15 -4.73
N TYR A 129 11.47 -4.44 -4.71
CA TYR A 129 11.41 -2.98 -4.74
C TYR A 129 11.07 -2.38 -3.36
N HIS A 130 11.06 -3.20 -2.31
CA HIS A 130 10.92 -2.74 -0.94
C HIS A 130 12.21 -2.05 -0.45
N ARG A 131 12.07 -1.19 0.56
CA ARG A 131 13.17 -0.42 1.18
C ARG A 131 13.89 0.58 0.25
N LEU A 132 13.33 0.85 -0.93
CA LEU A 132 13.77 1.87 -1.88
C LEU A 132 13.03 3.22 -1.73
N GLY A 133 12.18 3.38 -0.71
CA GLY A 133 11.39 4.61 -0.49
C GLY A 133 10.11 4.71 -1.34
N LEU A 134 9.92 3.81 -2.31
CA LEU A 134 8.75 3.81 -3.22
C LEU A 134 7.41 3.70 -2.49
N GLY A 135 7.34 2.90 -1.41
CA GLY A 135 6.12 2.78 -0.61
C GLY A 135 5.74 4.10 0.07
N THR A 136 6.74 4.85 0.57
CA THR A 136 6.51 6.18 1.14
C THR A 136 6.01 7.14 0.05
N ARG A 137 6.64 7.13 -1.13
CA ARG A 137 6.22 7.97 -2.26
C ARG A 137 4.77 7.67 -2.70
N LEU A 138 4.37 6.40 -2.74
CA LEU A 138 2.98 6.00 -3.00
C LEU A 138 2.01 6.52 -1.93
N LEU A 139 2.34 6.33 -0.65
CA LEU A 139 1.52 6.81 0.46
C LEU A 139 1.29 8.32 0.39
N VAL A 140 2.35 9.09 0.12
CA VAL A 140 2.26 10.54 -0.05
C VAL A 140 1.38 10.91 -1.24
N LYS A 141 1.49 10.21 -2.39
CA LYS A 141 0.63 10.49 -3.55
C LYS A 141 -0.85 10.25 -3.27
N VAL A 142 -1.17 9.24 -2.46
CA VAL A 142 -2.55 9.02 -1.99
C VAL A 142 -3.01 10.15 -1.09
N ALA A 143 -2.19 10.55 -0.11
CA ALA A 143 -2.51 11.66 0.79
C ALA A 143 -2.69 12.99 0.06
N GLU A 144 -1.78 13.33 -0.86
CA GLU A 144 -1.86 14.53 -1.71
C GLU A 144 -3.17 14.54 -2.51
N TYR A 145 -3.56 13.42 -3.11
CA TYR A 145 -4.80 13.36 -3.89
C TYR A 145 -6.06 13.48 -3.02
N PHE A 146 -6.10 12.82 -1.87
CA PHE A 146 -7.21 13.03 -0.92
C PHE A 146 -7.34 14.50 -0.50
N ILE A 147 -6.22 15.19 -0.24
CA ILE A 147 -6.25 16.62 0.08
C ILE A 147 -6.85 17.44 -1.06
N THR A 148 -6.57 17.11 -2.34
CA THR A 148 -7.22 17.78 -3.48
C THR A 148 -8.73 17.52 -3.59
N MET A 149 -9.21 16.41 -3.00
CA MET A 149 -10.63 16.09 -2.89
C MET A 149 -11.29 16.72 -1.64
N GLY A 150 -10.56 17.52 -0.85
CA GLY A 150 -11.05 18.07 0.41
C GLY A 150 -11.05 17.09 1.59
N ILE A 151 -10.54 15.87 1.39
CA ILE A 151 -10.42 14.84 2.43
C ILE A 151 -9.09 15.03 3.17
N ASN A 152 -9.14 15.28 4.48
CA ASN A 152 -7.96 15.60 5.29
C ASN A 152 -7.54 14.48 6.25
N ASN A 153 -8.26 13.37 6.28
CA ASN A 153 -7.97 12.23 7.15
C ASN A 153 -8.17 10.93 6.37
N MET A 154 -7.50 9.85 6.79
CA MET A 154 -7.71 8.54 6.19
C MET A 154 -7.46 7.39 7.15
N VAL A 155 -8.09 6.26 6.85
CA VAL A 155 -7.86 4.98 7.53
C VAL A 155 -7.20 3.96 6.62
N LEU A 156 -6.65 2.92 7.22
CA LEU A 156 -6.17 1.72 6.54
C LEU A 156 -6.48 0.50 7.43
N PHE A 157 -6.87 -0.59 6.80
CA PHE A 157 -7.07 -1.87 7.48
C PHE A 157 -6.09 -2.90 6.94
N SER A 158 -5.41 -3.58 7.84
CA SER A 158 -4.48 -4.67 7.53
C SER A 158 -4.68 -5.80 8.53
N GLU A 159 -4.09 -6.97 8.25
CA GLU A 159 -4.08 -8.05 9.22
C GLU A 159 -3.28 -7.61 10.46
N PRO A 160 -3.76 -7.79 11.71
CA PRO A 160 -3.02 -7.41 12.92
C PRO A 160 -1.62 -8.05 13.01
N SER A 161 -1.47 -9.23 12.41
CA SER A 161 -0.21 -9.99 12.33
C SER A 161 0.75 -9.48 11.25
N ASN A 162 0.30 -8.59 10.36
CA ASN A 162 1.09 -8.14 9.23
C ASN A 162 2.34 -7.36 9.71
N PRO A 163 3.55 -7.80 9.35
CA PRO A 163 4.78 -7.12 9.76
C PRO A 163 4.94 -5.70 9.21
N THR A 164 4.16 -5.28 8.21
CA THR A 164 4.21 -3.91 7.68
C THR A 164 3.64 -2.86 8.59
N GLY A 165 3.01 -3.18 9.73
CA GLY A 165 2.44 -2.18 10.64
C GLY A 165 3.37 -1.01 10.98
N TRP A 166 4.65 -1.32 11.24
CA TRP A 166 5.70 -0.33 11.50
C TRP A 166 5.90 0.68 10.36
N PHE A 167 5.62 0.30 9.12
CA PHE A 167 5.69 1.22 8.00
C PHE A 167 4.67 2.34 8.16
N TYR A 168 3.44 2.05 8.60
CA TYR A 168 2.42 3.07 8.84
C TYR A 168 2.73 3.90 10.08
N GLU A 169 3.09 3.24 11.19
CA GLU A 169 3.43 3.92 12.47
C GLU A 169 4.59 4.90 12.30
N ALA A 170 5.66 4.51 11.60
CA ALA A 170 6.81 5.37 11.32
C ALA A 170 6.48 6.57 10.40
N ARG A 171 5.26 6.62 9.87
CA ARG A 171 4.76 7.71 8.99
C ARG A 171 3.56 8.41 9.63
N GLY A 172 3.49 8.40 10.97
CA GLY A 172 2.50 9.14 11.74
C GLY A 172 1.13 8.49 11.86
N ALA A 173 0.95 7.24 11.43
CA ALA A 173 -0.32 6.56 11.62
C ALA A 173 -0.50 6.13 13.09
N LYS A 174 -1.65 6.43 13.68
CA LYS A 174 -2.05 5.86 14.97
C LYS A 174 -2.74 4.51 14.78
N LYS A 175 -2.60 3.62 15.75
CA LYS A 175 -3.36 2.36 15.78
C LYS A 175 -4.80 2.62 16.21
N LEU A 176 -5.72 1.87 15.61
CA LEU A 176 -7.11 1.81 16.01
C LEU A 176 -7.36 0.54 16.83
N TYR A 177 -8.18 0.68 17.86
CA TYR A 177 -8.48 -0.36 18.84
C TYR A 177 -9.99 -0.58 18.91
N GLY A 178 -10.39 -1.84 19.06
CA GLY A 178 -11.79 -2.19 19.25
C GLY A 178 -12.29 -1.82 20.64
N LYS A 179 -13.60 -1.96 20.87
CA LYS A 179 -14.24 -1.70 22.17
C LYS A 179 -13.64 -2.50 23.33
N ASN A 180 -13.06 -3.66 23.05
CA ASN A 180 -12.35 -4.51 24.01
C ASN A 180 -10.89 -4.10 24.26
N GLY A 181 -10.44 -2.96 23.71
CA GLY A 181 -9.04 -2.51 23.75
C GLY A 181 -8.08 -3.29 22.84
N GLY A 182 -8.58 -4.24 22.05
CA GLY A 182 -7.78 -5.07 21.16
C GLY A 182 -7.40 -4.35 19.88
N PHE A 183 -6.12 -4.43 19.48
CA PHE A 183 -5.67 -3.95 18.18
C PHE A 183 -6.22 -4.87 17.07
N HIS A 184 -7.01 -4.29 16.16
CA HIS A 184 -7.70 -5.03 15.09
C HIS A 184 -7.06 -4.79 13.70
N GLY A 185 -5.85 -4.23 13.65
CA GLY A 185 -5.15 -4.04 12.37
C GLY A 185 -5.48 -2.73 11.64
N GLY A 186 -6.31 -1.88 12.26
CA GLY A 186 -6.64 -0.54 11.75
C GLY A 186 -5.58 0.50 12.08
N TYR A 187 -5.29 1.36 11.12
CA TYR A 187 -4.41 2.52 11.26
C TYR A 187 -5.13 3.77 10.76
N ALA A 188 -4.77 4.92 11.31
CA ALA A 188 -5.41 6.19 10.96
C ALA A 188 -4.42 7.35 10.91
N TRP A 189 -4.69 8.29 10.01
CA TRP A 189 -4.09 9.62 9.98
C TRP A 189 -5.18 10.65 10.15
N ASP A 190 -5.11 11.44 11.23
CA ASP A 190 -6.06 12.50 11.53
C ASP A 190 -5.86 13.74 10.66
N ASN A 191 -4.63 13.95 10.17
CA ASN A 191 -4.28 15.06 9.30
C ASN A 191 -3.26 14.63 8.24
N LEU A 192 -3.72 14.51 7.00
CA LEU A 192 -2.91 14.13 5.85
C LEU A 192 -1.83 15.16 5.50
N ARG A 193 -2.01 16.42 5.87
CA ARG A 193 -1.00 17.47 5.63
C ARG A 193 0.24 17.24 6.48
N ASP A 194 0.08 16.70 7.68
CA ASP A 194 1.20 16.38 8.57
C ASP A 194 2.00 15.19 8.04
N LEU A 195 1.32 14.17 7.51
CA LEU A 195 1.96 13.07 6.78
C LEU A 195 2.76 13.59 5.58
N VAL A 196 2.19 14.47 4.76
CA VAL A 196 2.88 15.03 3.58
C VAL A 196 4.09 15.87 3.99
N LYS A 197 3.97 16.70 5.04
CA LYS A 197 5.09 17.50 5.58
C LYS A 197 6.20 16.61 6.13
N MET A 198 5.87 15.62 6.95
CA MET A 198 6.83 14.71 7.58
C MET A 198 7.75 14.04 6.55
N VAL A 199 7.20 13.63 5.40
CA VAL A 199 7.99 12.97 4.36
C VAL A 199 8.85 13.94 3.54
N LYS A 200 8.45 15.21 3.41
CA LYS A 200 9.21 16.23 2.66
C LYS A 200 10.42 16.77 3.41
N VAL A 201 10.52 16.50 4.72
CA VAL A 201 11.62 16.96 5.60
C VAL A 201 12.74 15.90 5.72
N VAL A 202 12.61 14.74 5.07
CA VAL A 202 13.56 13.60 5.13
C VAL A 202 14.30 13.43 3.81
#